data_AF-A0A8J7FXW4-F1
#
_entry.id   AF-A0A8J7FXW4-F1
#
_cell.length_a   1.000
_cell.length_b   1.000
_cell.length_c   1.000
_cell.angle_alpha   90.00
_cell.angle_beta   90.00
_cell.angle_gamma   90.00
#
_symmetry.space_group_name_H-M   'P 1'
#
loop_
_entity.id
_entity.type
_entity.pdbx_description
1 polymer ?
#
loop_
_entity_poly.entity_id
_entity_poly.type
_entity_poly.pdbx_seq_one_letter_code
_entity_poly.pdbx_strand_id
1 'polypeptide(L)' 'MGFHGTSTRNSIGWAVSHGYVRMFNEDVRQLYEMVELRTPVVVQP' A
#
# COMPACT_ATOMS: atom_id res chain seq x y z
N MET A 1 -6.14 -2.91 -8.03
CA MET A 1 -6.12 -2.95 -6.56
C MET A 1 -4.84 -3.63 -6.13
N GLY A 2 -4.06 -2.98 -5.27
CA GLY A 2 -2.75 -3.46 -4.82
C GLY A 2 -2.03 -2.40 -3.99
N PHE A 3 -0.99 -2.81 -3.26
CA PHE A 3 -0.15 -1.94 -2.45
C PHE A 3 1.13 -1.61 -3.20
N HIS A 4 1.54 -0.35 -3.20
CA HIS A 4 2.81 0.05 -3.79
C HIS A 4 3.41 1.27 -3.07
N GLY A 5 4.74 1.38 -3.16
CA GLY A 5 5.47 2.56 -2.70
C GLY A 5 5.25 3.78 -3.60
N THR A 6 5.62 4.97 -3.11
CA THR A 6 5.62 6.20 -3.92
C THR A 6 6.80 7.10 -3.55
N SER A 7 7.37 7.79 -4.54
CA SER A 7 8.34 8.87 -4.32
C SER A 7 7.67 10.17 -3.86
N THR A 8 6.36 10.32 -4.09
CA THR A 8 5.57 11.51 -3.72
C THR A 8 4.97 11.31 -2.32
N ARG A 9 5.80 11.46 -1.28
CA ARG A 9 5.41 11.19 0.13
C ARG A 9 4.13 11.91 0.58
N ASN A 10 3.94 13.15 0.13
CA ASN A 10 2.76 13.96 0.44
C ASN A 10 1.45 13.48 -0.21
N SER A 11 1.50 12.48 -1.10
CA SER A 11 0.30 11.87 -1.69
C SER A 11 -0.31 10.74 -0.84
N ILE A 12 0.39 10.30 0.21
CA ILE A 12 -0.12 9.31 1.17
C ILE A 12 -1.16 9.97 2.08
N GLY A 13 -2.26 9.26 2.38
CA GLY A 13 -3.37 9.78 3.20
C GLY A 13 -4.46 10.50 2.40
N TRP A 14 -4.29 10.64 1.08
CA TRP A 14 -5.28 11.25 0.20
C TRP A 14 -5.92 10.20 -0.72
N ALA A 15 -7.21 10.35 -1.00
CA ALA A 15 -7.96 9.52 -1.96
C ALA A 15 -7.62 9.90 -3.42
N VAL A 16 -6.35 9.76 -3.80
CA VAL A 16 -5.82 10.23 -5.10
C VAL A 16 -5.47 9.07 -6.04
N SER A 17 -5.93 7.85 -5.75
CA SER A 17 -5.64 6.67 -6.55
C SER A 17 -6.92 6.03 -7.11
N HIS A 18 -6.80 5.38 -8.27
CA HIS A 18 -7.85 4.56 -8.89
C HIS A 18 -7.99 3.19 -8.18
N GLY A 19 -7.96 3.17 -6.84
CA GLY A 19 -8.03 1.94 -6.03
C GLY A 19 -6.70 1.24 -5.77
N TYR A 20 -5.57 1.96 -5.84
CA TYR A 20 -4.27 1.45 -5.38
C TYR A 20 -3.89 2.08 -4.06
N VAL A 21 -3.44 1.28 -3.09
CA VAL A 21 -3.00 1.82 -1.80
C VAL A 21 -1.54 2.26 -1.93
N ARG A 22 -1.28 3.56 -1.71
CA ARG A 22 0.07 4.11 -1.66
C ARG A 22 0.62 4.02 -0.25
N MET A 23 1.86 3.56 -0.12
CA MET A 23 2.58 3.44 1.15
C MET A 23 3.94 4.16 1.05
N PHE A 24 4.57 4.42 2.20
CA PHE A 24 5.98 4.78 2.19
C PHE A 24 6.81 3.61 1.64
N ASN A 25 7.94 3.92 1.00
CA ASN A 25 8.78 2.89 0.38
C ASN A 25 9.35 1.91 1.41
N GLU A 26 9.68 2.41 2.60
CA GLU A 26 10.06 1.62 3.76
C GLU A 26 8.92 0.69 4.22
N ASP A 27 7.70 1.20 4.36
CA ASP A 27 6.56 0.41 4.83
C ASP A 27 6.15 -0.70 3.84
N VAL A 28 6.18 -0.45 2.53
CA VAL A 28 5.82 -1.49 1.54
C VAL A 28 6.86 -2.60 1.49
N ARG A 29 8.14 -2.30 1.76
CA ARG A 29 9.19 -3.31 1.87
C ARG A 29 8.99 -4.17 3.12
N GLN A 30 8.72 -3.54 4.26
CA GLN A 30 8.43 -4.26 5.49
C GLN A 30 7.18 -5.14 5.33
N LEU A 31 6.12 -4.61 4.70
CA LEU A 31 4.92 -5.39 4.42
C LEU A 31 5.23 -6.62 3.56
N TYR A 32 6.04 -6.46 2.51
CA TYR A 32 6.43 -7.55 1.63
C TYR A 32 7.16 -8.67 2.37
N GLU A 33 7.99 -8.35 3.36
CA GLU A 33 8.69 -9.33 4.20
C GLU A 33 7.76 -10.07 5.17
N MET A 34 6.60 -9.50 5.51
CA MET A 34 5.66 -10.06 6.50
C MET A 34 4.55 -10.92 5.89
N VAL A 35 4.33 -10.86 4.58
CA VAL A 35 3.18 -11.49 3.92
C VAL A 35 3.61 -12.56 2.93
N GLU A 36 2.72 -13.51 2.71
CA GLU A 36 2.89 -14.58 1.75
C GLU A 36 1.87 -14.46 0.62
N LEU A 37 2.10 -15.21 -0.46
CA LEU A 37 1.10 -15.33 -1.50
C LEU A 37 -0.20 -15.89 -0.90
N ARG A 38 -1.31 -15.20 -1.20
CA ARG A 38 -2.67 -15.45 -0.69
C ARG A 38 -2.94 -14.97 0.74
N THR A 39 -2.07 -14.16 1.34
CA THR A 39 -2.43 -13.40 2.54
C THR A 39 -3.70 -12.59 2.26
N PRO A 40 -4.80 -12.79 3.02
CA PRO A 40 -6.05 -12.08 2.77
C PRO A 40 -5.90 -10.57 2.98
N VAL A 41 -6.54 -9.80 2.11
CA VAL A 41 -6.63 -8.34 2.22
C VAL A 41 -8.10 -7.98 2.39
N VAL A 42 -8.43 -7.38 3.52
CA VAL A 42 -9.78 -6.88 3.83
C VAL A 42 -9.72 -5.35 3.87
N VAL A 43 -10.54 -4.69 3.06
CA VAL A 43 -10.67 -3.23 3.04
C VAL A 43 -12.02 -2.86 3.64
N GLN A 44 -12.02 -1.96 4.61
CA GLN A 44 -13.21 -1.46 5.30
C GLN A 44 -13.35 0.05 5.11
N PRO A 45 -14.58 0.60 5.11
CA PRO A 45 -14.82 2.04 5.10
C PRO A 45 -14.26 2.76 6.32
#